data_AF-A0A963Y6C2-F1
#
_entry.id   AF-A0A963Y6C2-F1
#
_cell.length_a   1.000
_cell.length_b   1.000
_cell.length_c   1.000
_cell.angle_alpha   90.00
_cell.angle_beta   90.00
_cell.angle_gamma   90.00
#
_symmetry.space_group_name_H-M   'P 1'
#
loop_
_entity.id
_entity.type
_entity.pdbx_description
1 polymer ?
#
loop_
_entity_poly.entity_id
_entity_poly.type
_entity_poly.pdbx_seq_one_letter_code
_entity_poly.pdbx_strand_id
1 'polypeptide(L)'
;MRILSIITATLVCVALYFLIFDRERLFGIAGRDLPPDAAAVVAERPEAETAAGVIRVVAIHSAARPVETGVRLRGQTEASRQVEVRAETSAPVVSQPLRRGALVEEGTLLCELDAGTRPAT
;
A
#
# COMPACT_ATOMS: atom_id res chain seq x y z
N MET A 1 56.59 16.06 6.71
CA MET A 1 55.27 16.13 6.03
C MET A 1 54.07 15.79 6.93
N ARG A 2 54.20 14.95 7.98
CA ARG A 2 53.08 14.64 8.88
C ARG A 2 52.85 15.64 10.02
N ILE A 3 53.90 16.24 10.58
CA ILE A 3 53.79 17.24 11.66
C ILE A 3 53.08 18.53 11.23
N LEU A 4 53.41 19.07 10.04
CA LEU A 4 52.71 20.23 9.49
C LEU A 4 51.22 19.95 9.26
N SER A 5 50.85 18.73 8.83
CA SER A 5 49.46 18.32 8.62
C SER A 5 48.69 18.18 9.94
N ILE A 6 49.34 17.69 11.00
CA ILE A 6 48.73 17.61 12.34
C ILE A 6 48.50 19.03 12.89
N ILE A 7 49.47 19.93 12.74
CA ILE A 7 49.34 21.32 13.20
C ILE A 7 48.20 22.04 12.50
N THR A 8 48.09 21.93 11.17
CA THR A 8 46.99 22.58 10.42
C THR A 8 45.64 21.96 10.76
N ALA A 9 45.57 20.64 10.95
CA ALA A 9 44.33 19.98 11.39
C ALA A 9 43.89 20.46 12.78
N THR A 10 44.82 20.55 13.74
CA THR A 10 44.50 21.06 15.09
C THR A 10 44.08 22.52 15.02
N LEU A 11 44.75 23.36 14.22
CA LEU A 11 44.40 24.77 14.05
C LEU A 11 43.00 24.94 13.44
N VAL A 12 42.65 24.16 12.43
CA VAL A 12 41.32 24.18 11.81
C VAL A 12 40.24 23.73 12.81
N CYS A 13 40.48 22.68 13.58
CA CYS A 13 39.53 22.23 14.61
C CYS A 13 39.30 23.31 15.68
N VAL A 14 40.37 23.96 16.15
CA VAL A 14 40.25 25.06 17.13
C VAL A 14 39.49 26.24 16.51
N ALA A 15 39.79 26.62 15.26
CA ALA A 15 39.09 27.70 14.58
C ALA A 15 37.58 27.42 14.43
N LEU A 16 37.21 26.21 14.02
CA LEU A 16 35.80 25.81 13.88
C LEU A 16 35.08 25.75 15.23
N TYR A 17 35.77 25.31 16.30
CA TYR A 17 35.21 25.32 17.65
C TYR A 17 34.84 26.73 18.09
N PHE A 18 35.77 27.69 17.97
CA PHE A 18 35.49 29.09 18.34
C PHE A 18 34.39 29.70 17.47
N LEU A 19 34.33 29.37 16.17
CA LEU A 19 33.30 29.85 15.25
C LEU A 19 31.89 29.42 15.67
N ILE A 20 31.75 28.17 16.15
CA ILE A 20 30.45 27.56 16.45
C ILE A 20 29.98 27.89 17.87
N PHE A 21 30.86 27.76 18.87
CA PHE A 21 30.48 27.86 20.28
C PHE A 21 30.65 29.26 20.86
N ASP A 22 31.67 30.00 20.45
CA ASP A 22 32.08 31.28 21.06
C ASP A 22 32.05 32.43 20.04
N ARG A 23 31.07 32.43 19.12
CA ARG A 23 30.99 33.41 18.02
C ARG A 23 31.10 34.86 18.52
N GLU A 24 30.51 35.19 19.66
CA GLU A 24 30.53 36.55 20.22
C GLU A 24 31.94 37.01 20.62
N ARG A 25 32.75 36.10 21.18
CA ARG A 25 34.16 36.41 21.49
C ARG A 25 34.95 36.67 20.22
N LEU A 26 34.69 35.94 19.14
CA LEU A 26 35.32 36.19 17.84
C LEU A 26 34.91 37.56 17.23
N PHE A 27 33.64 37.94 17.32
CA PHE A 27 33.17 39.24 16.83
C PHE A 27 33.73 40.43 17.62
N GLY A 28 33.90 40.28 18.94
CA GLY A 28 34.53 41.29 19.81
C GLY A 28 36.01 41.53 19.52
N ILE A 29 36.76 40.48 19.13
CA ILE A 29 38.18 40.61 18.75
C ILE A 29 38.32 41.14 17.31
N ALA A 30 37.34 40.86 16.44
CA ALA A 30 37.33 41.28 15.04
C ALA A 30 36.83 42.74 14.83
N GLY A 31 36.59 43.51 15.90
CA GLY A 31 36.14 44.90 15.83
C GLY A 31 34.77 45.07 15.15
N ARG A 32 33.96 44.00 15.11
CA ARG A 32 32.62 44.01 14.54
C ARG A 32 31.63 44.16 15.70
N ASP A 33 31.48 45.38 16.18
CA ASP A 33 30.37 45.74 17.05
C ASP A 33 29.08 45.58 16.23
N LEU A 34 28.40 44.45 16.41
CA LEU A 34 26.99 44.37 16.02
C LEU A 34 26.26 45.34 16.98
N PRO A 35 25.57 46.39 16.48
CA PRO A 35 24.87 47.30 17.37
C PRO A 35 23.89 46.49 18.25
N PRO A 36 23.79 46.80 19.56
CA PRO A 36 22.76 46.22 20.40
C PRO A 36 21.42 46.73 19.86
N ASP A 37 20.73 45.86 19.13
CA ASP A 37 19.40 46.15 18.64
C ASP A 37 18.49 46.36 19.85
N ALA A 38 18.01 47.60 19.96
CA ALA A 38 16.87 48.09 20.73
C ALA A 38 16.58 47.36 22.06
N ALA A 39 17.26 47.80 23.12
CA ALA A 39 16.63 47.87 24.44
C ALA A 39 15.51 48.94 24.37
N ALA A 40 14.31 48.54 23.94
CA ALA A 40 13.11 49.36 23.97
C ALA A 40 11.96 48.58 24.62
N VAL A 41 11.79 48.87 25.92
CA VAL A 41 10.51 48.90 26.64
C VAL A 41 9.67 47.62 26.60
N VAL A 42 9.88 46.78 27.61
CA VAL A 42 8.89 45.79 28.07
C VAL A 42 7.70 46.56 28.62
N ALA A 43 6.68 46.77 27.79
CA ALA A 43 5.32 46.95 28.26
C ALA A 43 4.75 45.55 28.55
N GLU A 44 4.34 45.30 29.79
CA GLU A 44 3.59 44.11 30.18
C GLU A 44 2.39 43.93 29.25
N ARG A 45 2.50 42.95 28.37
CA ARG A 45 1.41 42.39 27.57
C ARG A 45 1.21 40.99 28.12
N PRO A 46 -0.03 40.53 28.38
CA PRO A 46 -0.24 39.24 29.00
C PRO A 46 0.44 38.18 28.14
N GLU A 47 1.29 37.38 28.80
CA GLU A 47 2.04 36.28 28.21
C GLU A 47 1.08 35.27 27.57
N ALA A 48 0.83 35.44 26.27
CA ALA A 48 0.69 34.30 25.40
C ALA A 48 2.09 34.02 24.87
N GLU A 49 2.84 33.25 25.65
CA GLU A 49 4.16 32.71 25.34
C GLU A 49 4.08 31.97 24.00
N THR A 50 4.31 32.71 22.92
CA THR A 50 4.33 32.13 21.57
C THR A 50 5.70 31.50 21.48
N ALA A 51 5.79 30.22 21.84
CA ALA A 51 7.02 29.45 21.88
C ALA A 51 7.76 29.52 20.52
N ALA A 52 8.65 30.50 20.39
CA ALA A 52 9.50 30.69 19.22
C ALA A 52 10.56 29.59 19.25
N GLY A 53 10.28 28.50 18.53
CA GLY A 53 11.09 27.28 18.55
C GLY A 53 10.29 25.99 18.46
N VAL A 54 8.95 26.04 18.49
CA VAL A 54 8.15 24.82 18.34
C VAL A 54 8.09 24.36 16.88
N ILE A 55 8.47 23.10 16.68
CA ILE A 55 8.36 22.44 15.39
C ILE A 55 6.88 22.12 15.17
N ARG A 56 6.30 22.70 14.12
CA ARG A 56 4.91 22.40 13.73
C ARG A 56 4.84 20.95 13.24
N VAL A 57 3.99 20.16 13.90
CA VAL A 57 3.70 18.76 13.53
C VAL A 57 2.23 18.62 13.17
N VAL A 58 1.95 17.66 12.29
CA VAL A 58 0.58 17.23 11.99
C VAL A 58 0.39 15.87 12.64
N ALA A 59 -0.53 15.80 13.60
CA ALA A 59 -0.92 14.57 14.27
C ALA A 59 -2.39 14.27 13.98
N ILE A 60 -2.72 12.98 13.85
CA ILE A 60 -4.09 12.49 13.75
C ILE A 60 -4.39 11.61 14.96
N HIS A 61 -5.54 11.81 15.59
CA HIS A 61 -6.03 10.92 16.63
C HIS A 61 -6.51 9.62 16.00
N SER A 62 -5.74 8.55 16.17
CA SER A 62 -6.10 7.22 15.70
C SER A 62 -7.14 6.60 16.64
N ALA A 63 -8.30 6.25 16.10
CA ALA A 63 -9.33 5.48 16.79
C ALA A 63 -9.48 4.10 16.15
N ALA A 64 -9.78 3.09 16.96
CA ALA A 64 -10.00 1.74 16.48
C ALA A 64 -11.22 1.70 15.54
N ARG A 65 -11.04 1.13 14.36
CA ARG A 65 -12.10 0.90 13.39
C ARG A 65 -11.94 -0.48 12.75
N PRO A 66 -13.04 -1.18 12.45
CA PRO A 66 -12.95 -2.40 11.66
C PRO A 66 -12.42 -2.07 10.27
N VAL A 67 -11.46 -2.87 9.79
CA VAL A 67 -10.91 -2.74 8.43
C VAL A 67 -11.24 -4.02 7.68
N GLU A 68 -12.14 -3.91 6.72
CA GLU A 68 -12.47 -5.01 5.82
C GLU A 68 -11.41 -5.07 4.72
N THR A 69 -10.56 -6.10 4.81
CA THR A 69 -9.59 -6.41 3.75
C THR A 69 -10.13 -7.58 2.95
N GLY A 70 -10.28 -7.39 1.64
CA GLY A 70 -10.76 -8.42 0.72
C GLY A 70 -9.87 -8.52 -0.53
N VAL A 71 -9.82 -9.70 -1.12
CA VAL A 71 -9.11 -9.95 -2.39
C VAL A 71 -10.14 -9.98 -3.51
N ARG A 72 -9.87 -9.26 -4.60
CA ARG A 72 -10.71 -9.33 -5.81
C ARG A 72 -10.36 -10.58 -6.61
N LEU A 73 -11.30 -11.52 -6.67
CA LEU A 73 -11.17 -12.74 -7.47
C LEU A 73 -12.05 -12.66 -8.72
N ARG A 74 -11.66 -13.39 -9.76
CA ARG A 74 -12.47 -13.65 -10.94
C ARG A 74 -12.78 -15.14 -10.96
N GLY A 75 -14.04 -15.48 -11.18
CA GLY A 75 -14.49 -16.85 -11.30
C GLY A 75 -15.63 -16.94 -12.31
N GLN A 76 -15.89 -18.15 -12.76
CA GLN A 76 -17.07 -18.50 -13.53
C GLN A 76 -17.87 -19.52 -12.71
N THR A 77 -19.19 -19.52 -12.88
CA THR A 77 -20.05 -20.50 -12.24
C THR A 77 -20.18 -21.72 -13.14
N GLU A 78 -19.90 -22.90 -12.60
CA GLU A 78 -20.07 -24.17 -13.29
C GLU A 78 -21.13 -25.04 -12.61
N ALA A 79 -21.70 -25.96 -13.37
CA ALA A 79 -22.67 -26.91 -12.83
C ALA A 79 -21.98 -27.86 -11.84
N SER A 80 -22.59 -28.09 -10.68
CA SER A 80 -22.07 -29.08 -9.72
C SER A 80 -22.06 -30.50 -10.29
N ARG A 81 -22.94 -30.81 -11.26
CA ARG A 81 -23.00 -32.07 -11.98
C ARG A 81 -23.33 -31.80 -13.45
N GLN A 82 -22.57 -32.42 -14.34
CA GLN A 82 -22.82 -32.41 -15.77
C GLN A 82 -22.78 -33.85 -16.27
N VAL A 83 -23.81 -34.24 -17.02
CA VAL A 83 -23.92 -35.58 -17.60
C VAL A 83 -23.97 -35.43 -19.11
N GLU A 84 -22.97 -35.99 -19.79
CA GLU A 84 -22.95 -36.15 -21.23
C GLU A 84 -23.45 -37.55 -21.56
N VAL A 85 -24.67 -37.64 -22.08
CA VAL A 85 -25.27 -38.94 -22.43
C VAL A 85 -24.74 -39.39 -23.79
N ARG A 86 -24.20 -40.61 -23.84
CA ARG A 86 -23.69 -41.24 -25.05
C ARG A 86 -24.49 -42.48 -25.37
N ALA A 87 -24.64 -42.77 -26.65
CA ALA A 87 -25.22 -44.02 -27.11
C ALA A 87 -24.26 -45.18 -26.79
N GLU A 88 -24.81 -46.28 -26.30
CA GLU A 88 -24.04 -47.51 -26.06
C GLU A 88 -23.61 -48.18 -27.38
N THR A 89 -24.44 -48.05 -28.42
CA THR A 89 -24.20 -48.63 -29.74
C THR A 89 -24.51 -47.62 -30.85
N SER A 90 -23.88 -47.84 -32.02
CA SER A 90 -24.11 -47.02 -33.21
C SER A 90 -25.34 -47.51 -33.98
N ALA A 91 -26.39 -46.71 -34.00
CA ALA A 91 -27.64 -46.99 -34.69
C ALA A 91 -28.37 -45.68 -35.07
N PRO A 92 -29.29 -45.70 -36.05
CA PRO A 92 -30.10 -44.53 -36.36
C PRO A 92 -31.09 -44.22 -35.22
N VAL A 93 -31.33 -42.93 -34.99
CA VAL A 93 -32.29 -42.45 -33.98
C VAL A 93 -33.69 -42.43 -34.61
N VAL A 94 -34.66 -43.10 -33.96
CA VAL A 94 -36.04 -43.20 -34.44
C VAL A 94 -37.04 -42.35 -33.65
N SER A 95 -36.65 -41.84 -32.47
CA SER A 95 -37.50 -41.01 -31.63
C SER A 95 -37.56 -39.54 -32.07
N GLN A 96 -38.64 -38.84 -31.73
CA GLN A 96 -38.69 -37.38 -31.86
C GLN A 96 -37.73 -36.72 -30.85
N PRO A 97 -36.93 -35.71 -31.25
CA PRO A 97 -35.97 -35.07 -30.34
C PRO A 97 -36.67 -34.31 -29.21
N LEU A 98 -36.18 -34.45 -27.98
CA LEU A 98 -36.61 -33.58 -26.89
C LEU A 98 -36.21 -32.13 -27.15
N ARG A 99 -37.09 -31.20 -26.75
CA ARG A 99 -36.82 -29.77 -26.85
C ARG A 99 -35.68 -29.39 -25.91
N ARG A 100 -34.75 -28.56 -26.42
CA ARG A 100 -33.68 -27.98 -25.61
C ARG A 100 -34.27 -27.24 -24.39
N GLY A 101 -33.69 -27.48 -23.22
CA GLY A 101 -34.14 -26.88 -21.94
C GLY A 101 -35.29 -27.62 -21.25
N ALA A 102 -35.70 -28.79 -21.75
CA ALA A 102 -36.64 -29.65 -21.03
C ALA A 102 -36.02 -30.20 -19.74
N LEU A 103 -36.85 -30.32 -18.69
CA LEU A 103 -36.51 -31.03 -17.47
C LEU A 103 -36.68 -32.53 -17.71
N VAL A 104 -35.73 -33.33 -17.20
CA VAL A 104 -35.72 -34.78 -17.33
C VAL A 104 -35.44 -35.40 -15.95
N GLU A 105 -36.07 -36.54 -15.68
CA GLU A 105 -35.88 -37.33 -14.47
C GLU A 105 -35.06 -38.59 -14.78
N GLU A 106 -34.62 -39.28 -13.74
CA GLU A 106 -33.93 -40.57 -13.88
C GLU A 106 -34.81 -41.58 -14.64
N GLY A 107 -34.20 -42.26 -15.63
CA GLY A 107 -34.91 -43.23 -16.48
C GLY A 107 -35.75 -42.60 -17.60
N THR A 108 -35.76 -41.27 -17.74
CA THR A 108 -36.42 -40.61 -18.88
C THR A 108 -35.71 -41.00 -20.18
N LEU A 109 -36.47 -41.53 -21.15
CA LEU A 109 -35.93 -41.87 -22.46
C LEU A 109 -35.57 -40.60 -23.24
N LEU A 110 -34.29 -40.43 -23.54
CA LEU A 110 -33.77 -39.25 -24.26
C LEU A 110 -33.72 -39.45 -25.77
N CYS A 111 -33.29 -40.64 -26.19
CA CYS A 111 -33.17 -41.03 -27.59
C CYS A 111 -33.52 -42.51 -27.70
N GLU A 112 -34.35 -42.88 -28.67
CA GLU A 112 -34.53 -44.28 -29.03
C GLU A 112 -33.70 -44.59 -30.27
N LEU A 113 -32.88 -45.64 -30.16
CA LEU A 113 -32.06 -46.15 -31.24
C LEU A 113 -32.76 -47.34 -31.88
N ASP A 114 -32.70 -47.42 -33.21
CA ASP A 114 -33.20 -48.59 -33.93
C ASP A 114 -32.35 -49.82 -33.61
N ALA A 115 -32.96 -50.87 -33.06
CA ALA A 115 -32.28 -52.13 -32.76
C ALA A 115 -31.85 -52.91 -34.02
N GLY A 116 -32.42 -52.57 -35.19
CA GLY A 116 -32.13 -53.24 -36.45
C GLY A 116 -32.36 -54.76 -36.40
N THR A 117 -31.53 -55.52 -37.09
CA THR A 117 -31.60 -56.99 -37.16
C THR A 117 -30.60 -57.71 -36.26
N ARG A 118 -29.78 -56.98 -35.50
CA ARG A 118 -28.75 -57.53 -34.62
C ARG A 118 -28.93 -56.91 -33.23
N PRO A 119 -29.59 -57.60 -32.27
CA PRO A 119 -29.71 -57.07 -30.93
C PRO A 119 -28.31 -56.90 -30.32
N ALA A 120 -28.07 -55.75 -29.70
CA ALA A 120 -26.87 -55.51 -28.92
C ALA A 120 -26.92 -56.41 -27.67
N THR A 121 -25.85 -57.17 -27.42
CA THR A 121 -25.68 -58.07 -26.27
C THR A 121 -25.07 -57.33 -25.09
#